data_AF-A0A485CLD3-F1
#
_entry.id   AF-A0A485CLD3-F1
#
_cell.length_a   1.000
_cell.length_b   1.000
_cell.length_c   1.000
_cell.angle_alpha   90.00
_cell.angle_beta   90.00
_cell.angle_gamma   90.00
#
_symmetry.space_group_name_H-M   'P 1'
#
loop_
_entity.id
_entity.type
_entity.pdbx_description
1 polymer ?
#
loop_
_entity_poly.entity_id
_entity_poly.type
_entity_poly.pdbx_seq_one_letter_code
_entity_poly.pdbx_strand_id
1 'polypeptide(L)' 'MIVDGDYVVLHVASTGREPGVTRAIIDIFRLDAQNKIVEHWDVIQTVPEKTASGNSMF' A
#
# COMPACT_ATOMS: atom_id res chain seq x y z
N MET A 1 -1.18 9.02 -1.66
CA MET A 1 -2.20 8.90 -0.59
C MET A 1 -3.48 9.52 -1.09
N ILE A 2 -4.60 8.82 -0.92
CA ILE A 2 -5.95 9.29 -1.24
C ILE A 2 -6.76 9.25 0.05
N VAL A 3 -7.65 10.22 0.21
CA VAL A 3 -8.64 10.27 1.29
C VAL A 3 -10.01 10.46 0.64
N ASP A 4 -10.96 9.59 0.99
CA ASP A 4 -12.34 9.66 0.54
C ASP A 4 -13.28 9.26 1.69
N GLY A 5 -14.05 10.22 2.20
CA GLY A 5 -14.86 10.03 3.41
C GLY A 5 -14.02 9.60 4.61
N ASP A 6 -14.37 8.45 5.18
CA ASP A 6 -13.68 7.81 6.29
C ASP A 6 -12.57 6.83 5.84
N TYR A 7 -12.29 6.75 4.53
CA TYR A 7 -11.25 5.89 3.98
C TYR A 7 -9.94 6.64 3.70
N VAL A 8 -8.82 6.03 4.06
CA VAL A 8 -7.47 6.45 3.69
C VAL A 8 -6.80 5.33 2.91
N VAL A 9 -6.32 5.63 1.71
CA VAL A 9 -5.62 4.67 0.85
C VAL A 9 -4.18 5.11 0.61
N LEU A 10 -3.24 4.21 0.86
CA LEU A 10 -1.80 4.41 0.62
C LEU A 10 -1.31 3.44 -0.45
N HIS A 11 -0.48 3.94 -1.36
CA HIS A 11 0.34 3.10 -2.23
C HIS A 11 1.78 3.21 -1.75
N VAL A 12 2.31 2.12 -1.19
CA VAL A 12 3.54 2.11 -0.39
C VAL A 12 4.58 1.21 -1.05
N ALA A 13 5.82 1.72 -1.17
CA ALA A 13 7.00 0.93 -1.44
C ALA A 13 7.61 0.48 -0.10
N SER A 14 7.37 -0.76 0.30
CA SER A 14 7.90 -1.33 1.54
C SER A 14 9.23 -2.04 1.27
N THR A 15 10.30 -1.57 1.91
CA THR A 15 11.66 -2.12 1.81
C THR A 15 12.20 -2.53 3.17
N GLY A 16 13.27 -3.33 3.21
CA GLY A 16 14.02 -3.61 4.43
C GLY A 16 13.42 -4.66 5.38
N ARG A 17 12.21 -5.17 5.10
CA ARG A 17 11.63 -6.31 5.84
C ARG A 17 12.31 -7.64 5.50
N GLU A 18 12.75 -7.76 4.25
CA GLU A 18 13.62 -8.84 3.74
C GLU A 18 14.73 -8.20 2.89
N PRO A 19 16.00 -8.64 3.02
CA PRO A 19 17.10 -8.07 2.24
C PRO A 19 16.86 -8.19 0.74
N GLY A 20 16.94 -7.06 0.02
CA GLY A 20 16.79 -7.01 -1.44
C GLY A 20 15.35 -7.13 -1.96
N VAL A 21 14.35 -7.28 -1.09
CA VAL A 21 12.94 -7.39 -1.50
C VAL A 21 12.21 -6.07 -1.25
N THR A 22 11.55 -5.57 -2.31
CA THR A 22 10.59 -4.47 -2.21
C THR A 22 9.18 -5.00 -2.44
N ARG A 23 8.21 -4.57 -1.64
CA ARG A 23 6.79 -4.86 -1.83
C ARG A 23 6.04 -3.58 -2.21
N ALA A 24 5.21 -3.66 -3.24
CA ALA A 24 4.18 -2.68 -3.53
C ALA A 24 2.94 -3.08 -2.71
N ILE A 25 2.48 -2.16 -1.86
CA ILE A 25 1.36 -2.39 -0.97
C ILE A 25 0.30 -1.34 -1.24
N ILE A 26 -0.94 -1.78 -1.41
CA ILE A 26 -2.11 -0.91 -1.26
C ILE A 26 -2.66 -1.15 0.13
N ASP A 27 -2.50 -0.18 1.02
CA ASP A 27 -3.14 -0.18 2.33
C ASP A 27 -4.43 0.63 2.27
N ILE A 28 -5.51 0.08 2.80
CA ILE A 28 -6.80 0.75 2.94
C ILE A 28 -7.18 0.74 4.41
N PHE A 29 -7.40 1.92 4.97
CA PHE A 29 -7.90 2.09 6.33
C PHE A 29 -9.27 2.72 6.30
N ARG A 30 -10.20 2.23 7.14
CA ARG A 30 -11.45 2.93 7.47
C ARG A 30 -11.35 3.48 8.89
N LEU A 31 -11.72 4.74 9.06
CA LEU A 31 -11.67 5.44 10.33
C LEU A 31 -13.07 5.55 10.95
N ASP A 32 -13.14 5.60 12.28
CA ASP A 32 -14.37 6.01 12.97
C ASP A 32 -14.47 7.53 13.12
N ALA A 33 -15.57 8.00 13.71
CA ALA A 33 -15.80 9.42 13.97
C ALA A 33 -14.80 10.06 14.96
N GLN A 34 -14.02 9.26 15.68
CA GLN A 34 -12.94 9.70 16.56
C GLN A 34 -11.56 9.59 15.90
N ASN A 35 -11.53 9.42 14.57
CA ASN A 35 -10.33 9.27 13.74
C ASN A 35 -9.45 8.07 14.16
N LYS A 36 -10.04 7.02 14.73
CA LYS A 36 -9.33 5.77 14.97
C LYS A 36 -9.49 4.85 13.77
N ILE A 37 -8.40 4.18 13.39
CA ILE A 37 -8.46 3.10 12.42
C ILE A 37 -9.26 1.96 13.06
N VAL A 38 -10.39 1.61 12.46
CA VAL A 38 -11.28 0.54 12.93
C VAL A 38 -11.35 -0.63 11.97
N GLU A 39 -10.79 -0.48 10.77
CA GLU A 39 -10.70 -1.54 9.76
C GLU A 39 -9.47 -1.32 8.89
N HIS A 40 -8.81 -2.41 8.50
CA HIS A 40 -7.61 -2.40 7.66
C HIS A 40 -7.69 -3.55 6.66
N TRP A 41 -7.41 -3.24 5.40
CA TRP A 41 -7.20 -4.21 4.34
C TRP A 41 -5.90 -3.88 3.63
N ASP A 42 -5.24 -4.92 3.13
CA ASP A 42 -4.09 -4.77 2.27
C ASP A 42 -4.16 -5.66 1.02
N VAL A 43 -3.43 -5.23 0.00
CA VAL A 43 -2.97 -6.11 -1.08
C VAL A 43 -1.46 -5.91 -1.17
N ILE A 44 -0.73 -7.02 -1.13
CA ILE A 44 0.74 -7.02 -1.09
C ILE A 44 1.25 -7.77 -2.31
N GLN A 45 2.09 -7.11 -3.10
CA GLN A 45 2.79 -7.72 -4.23
C GLN A 45 4.29 -7.46 -4.14
N THR A 46 5.11 -8.49 -4.31
CA THR A 46 6.56 -8.31 -4.51
C THR A 46 6.81 -7.59 -5.82
N VAL A 47 7.58 -6.49 -5.78
CA VAL A 47 7.98 -5.77 -6.99
C VAL A 47 8.87 -6.68 -7.84
N PRO A 48 8.50 -7.00 -9.09
CA PRO A 48 9.32 -7.83 -9.95
C PRO A 48 10.58 -7.06 -10.39
N GLU A 49 11.64 -7.78 -10.74
CA GLU A 49 12.87 -7.16 -11.29
C GLU A 49 12.58 -6.37 -12.57
N LYS A 50 11.63 -6.84 -13.39
CA LYS A 50 11.16 -6.18 -14.60
C LYS A 50 9.65 -6.25 -14.69
N THR A 51 9.00 -5.13 -15.00
CA THR A 51 7.57 -5.09 -15.28
C THR A 51 7.33 -5.37 -16.76
N ALA A 52 6.24 -6.09 -17.07
CA ALA A 52 5.86 -6.34 -18.46
C ALA A 52 5.51 -5.05 -19.23
N SER A 53 5.01 -4.04 -18.52
CA SER A 53 4.69 -2.72 -19.08
C SER A 53 5.92 -1.85 -19.36
N GLY A 54 7.08 -2.18 -18.79
CA GLY A 54 8.29 -1.35 -18.82
C GLY A 54 8.25 -0.13 -17.88
N ASN A 55 7.14 0.10 -17.18
CA ASN A 55 6.99 1.21 -16.23
C ASN A 55 7.25 0.77 -14.79
N SER A 56 7.61 1.73 -13.93
CA SER A 56 7.65 1.54 -12.48
C SER A 56 6.28 1.05 -11.95
N MET A 57 6.31 0.29 -10.86
CA MET A 57 5.09 -0.06 -10.10
C MET A 57 4.54 1.14 -9.31
N PHE A 58 5.30 2.23 -9.18
CA PHE A 58 4.96 3.47 -8.45
C PHE A 58 5.10 4.70 -9.33
#